data_AF-A0A5B0E1U2-F1
#
_entry.id   AF-A0A5B0E1U2-F1
#
_cell.length_a   1.000
_cell.length_b   1.000
_cell.length_c   1.000
_cell.angle_alpha   90.00
_cell.angle_beta   90.00
_cell.angle_gamma   90.00
#
_symmetry.space_group_name_H-M   'P 1'
#
loop_
_entity.id
_entity.type
_entity.pdbx_description
1 polymer ?
#
loop_
_entity_poly.entity_id
_entity_poly.type
_entity_poly.pdbx_seq_one_letter_code
_entity_poly.pdbx_strand_id
1 'polypeptide(L)'
;MVELLTAGLTGCHFGYQASPFFDAEGEAPHVAHLMLIIDPQFFGPGYAEHIETLFNSMLAQQGVRLPGERRYAARNNHHTHITLPQSLIVELEGFGRGRWVVGRVEC
;
A
#
# COMPACT_ATOMS: atom_id res chain seq x y z
N MET A 1 6.12 1.42 -17.67
CA MET A 1 5.00 2.35 -17.42
C MET A 1 5.09 2.97 -16.03
N VAL A 2 5.07 2.18 -14.94
CA VAL A 2 5.13 2.70 -13.55
C VAL A 2 6.27 3.70 -13.36
N GLU A 3 7.51 3.28 -13.64
CA GLU A 3 8.72 4.13 -13.54
C GLU A 3 8.61 5.47 -14.29
N LEU A 4 7.99 5.49 -15.47
CA LEU A 4 7.87 6.72 -16.25
C LEU A 4 6.84 7.69 -15.63
N LEU A 5 5.74 7.15 -15.10
CA LEU A 5 4.65 7.93 -14.52
C LEU A 5 4.93 8.38 -13.09
N THR A 6 5.68 7.59 -12.31
CA THR A 6 6.04 7.91 -10.94
C THR A 6 7.36 8.65 -10.89
N ALA A 7 8.48 8.01 -11.27
CA ALA A 7 9.81 8.60 -11.16
C ALA A 7 10.09 9.61 -12.28
N GLY A 8 9.95 9.21 -13.54
CA GLY A 8 10.28 10.06 -14.69
C GLY A 8 9.49 11.38 -14.75
N LEU A 9 8.18 11.33 -14.51
CA LEU A 9 7.31 12.52 -14.54
C LEU A 9 7.55 13.47 -13.37
N THR A 10 7.92 12.95 -12.19
CA THR A 10 8.11 13.77 -10.98
C THR A 10 9.55 14.23 -10.80
N GLY A 11 10.50 13.68 -11.57
CA GLY A 11 11.93 13.93 -11.40
C GLY A 11 12.58 13.15 -10.24
N CYS A 12 11.85 12.22 -9.62
CA CYS A 12 12.38 11.33 -8.60
C CYS A 12 13.24 10.20 -9.20
N HIS A 13 13.91 9.46 -8.34
CA HIS A 13 14.78 8.36 -8.75
C HIS A 13 13.99 7.22 -9.41
N PHE A 14 14.50 6.75 -10.54
CA PHE A 14 14.12 5.44 -11.06
C PHE A 14 14.54 4.35 -10.07
N GLY A 15 13.93 3.16 -10.15
CA GLY A 15 14.21 2.06 -9.23
C GLY A 15 15.68 1.62 -9.18
N TYR A 16 16.45 1.84 -10.25
CA TYR A 16 17.90 1.55 -10.28
C TYR A 16 18.77 2.67 -9.68
N GLN A 17 18.20 3.84 -9.45
CA GLN A 17 18.85 5.02 -8.84
C GLN A 17 18.49 5.17 -7.36
N ALA A 18 17.36 4.60 -6.94
CA ALA A 18 16.91 4.61 -5.55
C ALA A 18 17.82 3.76 -4.66
N SER A 19 18.04 4.19 -3.42
CA SER A 19 18.65 3.34 -2.40
C SER A 19 17.72 2.15 -2.07
N PRO A 20 18.28 1.03 -1.56
CA PRO A 20 17.47 -0.13 -1.22
C PRO A 20 16.44 0.17 -0.13
N PHE A 21 15.32 -0.57 -0.14
CA PHE A 21 14.27 -0.48 0.88
C PHE A 21 14.43 -1.51 2.00
N PHE A 22 15.45 -2.38 1.91
CA PHE A 22 15.57 -3.56 2.78
C PHE A 22 16.47 -3.31 3.99
N ASP A 23 17.41 -2.38 3.88
CA ASP A 23 18.24 -1.87 4.95
C ASP A 23 17.99 -0.37 5.14
N ALA A 24 18.15 0.10 6.38
CA ALA A 24 18.02 1.52 6.71
C ALA A 24 19.32 2.30 6.48
N GLU A 25 20.23 1.73 5.69
CA GLU A 25 21.57 2.28 5.43
C GLU A 25 21.54 3.14 4.17
N GLY A 26 22.13 4.34 4.25
CA GLY A 26 22.24 5.27 3.13
C GLY A 26 21.14 6.34 3.10
N GLU A 27 21.09 7.08 1.98
CA GLU A 27 20.17 8.19 1.81
C GLU A 27 18.73 7.71 1.58
N ALA A 28 17.75 8.58 1.87
CA ALA A 28 16.37 8.30 1.54
C ALA A 28 16.21 8.00 0.03
N PRO A 29 15.41 7.00 -0.37
CA PRO A 29 15.42 6.47 -1.74
C PRO A 29 14.87 7.43 -2.80
N HIS A 30 14.38 8.61 -2.39
CA HIS A 30 13.90 9.69 -3.24
C HIS A 30 12.91 9.20 -4.32
N VAL A 31 11.88 8.48 -3.87
CA VAL A 31 10.82 7.90 -4.72
C VAL A 31 9.58 8.77 -4.81
N ALA A 32 8.75 8.47 -5.80
CA ALA A 32 7.50 9.19 -6.07
C ALA A 32 6.30 8.25 -6.24
N HIS A 33 5.12 8.83 -6.05
CA HIS A 33 3.84 8.22 -6.34
C HIS A 33 3.05 9.10 -7.32
N LEU A 34 2.32 8.47 -8.23
CA LEU A 34 1.30 9.12 -9.04
C LEU A 34 -0.07 8.72 -8.50
N MET A 35 -0.94 9.70 -8.25
CA MET A 35 -2.34 9.47 -7.93
C MET A 35 -3.21 10.00 -9.07
N LEU A 36 -4.05 9.13 -9.63
CA LEU A 36 -5.05 9.50 -10.63
C LEU A 36 -6.43 9.33 -10.01
N ILE A 37 -7.15 10.43 -9.84
CA ILE A 37 -8.51 10.45 -9.31
C ILE A 37 -9.44 10.80 -10.45
N ILE A 38 -10.45 9.95 -10.66
CA ILE A 38 -11.44 10.11 -11.71
C ILE A 38 -12.79 10.24 -11.01
N ASP A 39 -13.51 11.33 -11.30
CA ASP A 39 -14.92 11.45 -10.94
C ASP A 39 -15.76 10.73 -12.01
N PRO A 40 -16.35 9.56 -11.72
CA PRO A 40 -17.16 8.85 -12.69
C PRO A 40 -18.43 9.63 -13.07
N GLN A 41 -18.93 10.53 -12.22
CA GLN A 41 -20.15 11.29 -12.50
C GLN A 41 -19.97 12.24 -13.69
N PHE A 42 -18.73 12.67 -13.97
CA PHE A 42 -18.41 13.48 -15.15
C PHE A 42 -18.69 12.74 -16.47
N PHE A 43 -18.62 11.40 -16.48
CA PHE A 43 -18.80 10.57 -17.68
C PHE A 43 -20.25 10.07 -17.85
N GLY A 44 -21.09 10.24 -16.84
CA GLY A 44 -22.50 9.89 -16.87
C GLY A 44 -23.03 9.35 -15.53
N PRO A 45 -24.35 9.32 -15.36
CA PRO A 45 -24.98 8.74 -14.18
C PRO A 45 -24.91 7.20 -14.20
N GLY A 46 -25.20 6.57 -13.06
CA GLY A 46 -25.40 5.11 -12.98
C GLY A 46 -24.12 4.26 -12.98
N TYR A 47 -22.93 4.87 -12.86
CA TYR A 47 -21.66 4.13 -12.84
C TYR A 47 -21.63 3.00 -11.79
N ALA A 48 -22.07 3.28 -10.56
CA ALA A 48 -22.07 2.29 -9.49
C ALA A 48 -22.97 1.09 -9.81
N GLU A 49 -24.20 1.32 -10.29
CA GLU A 49 -25.15 0.26 -10.68
C GLU A 49 -24.61 -0.58 -11.85
N HIS A 50 -23.93 0.06 -12.81
CA HIS A 50 -23.31 -0.63 -13.93
C HIS A 50 -22.17 -1.54 -13.47
N ILE A 51 -21.34 -1.07 -12.54
CA ILE A 51 -20.26 -1.88 -11.94
C ILE A 51 -20.83 -3.03 -11.10
N GLU A 52 -21.90 -2.83 -10.35
CA GLU A 52 -22.58 -3.93 -9.61
C GLU A 52 -23.11 -5.01 -10.56
N THR A 53 -23.61 -4.64 -11.73
CA THR A 53 -24.04 -5.60 -12.76
C THR A 53 -22.88 -6.46 -13.24
N LEU A 54 -21.70 -5.87 -13.44
CA LEU A 54 -20.47 -6.60 -13.77
C LEU A 54 -20.06 -7.54 -12.63
N PHE A 55 -20.07 -7.05 -11.39
CA PHE A 55 -19.69 -7.85 -10.21
C PHE A 55 -20.62 -9.06 -10.03
N ASN A 56 -21.93 -8.89 -10.19
CA ASN A 56 -22.89 -10.00 -10.15
C ASN A 56 -22.60 -11.04 -11.24
N SER A 57 -22.27 -10.59 -12.45
CA SER A 57 -21.92 -11.49 -13.56
C SER A 57 -20.61 -12.25 -13.31
N MET A 58 -19.64 -11.62 -12.66
CA MET A 58 -18.39 -12.26 -12.23
C MET A 58 -18.65 -13.30 -11.15
N LEU A 59 -19.41 -12.94 -10.11
CA LEU A 59 -19.68 -13.80 -8.95
C LEU A 59 -20.59 -14.99 -9.26
N ALA A 60 -21.35 -14.95 -10.36
CA ALA A 60 -22.09 -16.10 -10.85
C ALA A 60 -21.18 -17.26 -11.30
N GLN A 61 -19.90 -17.00 -11.56
CA GLN A 61 -18.93 -18.01 -11.96
C GLN A 61 -18.29 -18.66 -10.73
N GLN A 62 -18.22 -19.99 -10.72
CA GLN A 62 -17.69 -20.74 -9.60
C GLN A 62 -16.22 -20.39 -9.31
N GLY A 63 -15.91 -20.06 -8.06
CA GLY A 63 -14.56 -19.77 -7.59
C GLY A 63 -14.06 -18.35 -7.86
N VAL A 64 -14.86 -17.49 -8.51
CA VAL A 64 -14.50 -16.09 -8.71
C VAL A 64 -14.62 -15.32 -7.39
N ARG A 65 -13.67 -14.40 -7.18
CA ARG A 65 -13.62 -13.49 -6.05
C ARG A 65 -13.35 -12.07 -6.51
N LEU A 66 -13.95 -11.10 -5.84
CA LEU A 66 -13.72 -9.70 -6.15
C LEU A 66 -12.36 -9.23 -5.59
N PRO A 67 -11.59 -8.42 -6.35
CA PRO A 67 -10.37 -7.80 -5.84
C PRO A 67 -10.63 -7.03 -4.54
N GLY A 68 -9.84 -7.33 -3.50
CA GLY A 68 -9.97 -6.67 -2.20
C GLY A 68 -10.91 -7.36 -1.21
N GLU A 69 -11.74 -8.31 -1.63
CA GLU A 69 -12.68 -9.02 -0.75
C GLU A 69 -11.99 -9.62 0.50
N ARG A 70 -10.81 -10.26 0.33
CA ARG A 70 -10.00 -10.77 1.45
C ARG A 70 -9.61 -9.67 2.44
N ARG A 71 -9.24 -8.49 1.94
CA ARG A 71 -8.84 -7.34 2.77
C ARG A 71 -10.03 -6.75 3.51
N TYR A 72 -11.19 -6.65 2.87
CA TYR A 72 -12.43 -6.21 3.53
C TYR A 72 -12.88 -7.18 4.61
N ALA A 73 -12.88 -8.49 4.32
CA ALA A 73 -13.21 -9.52 5.31
C ALA A 73 -12.26 -9.49 6.51
N ALA A 74 -10.94 -9.40 6.27
CA ALA A 74 -9.96 -9.28 7.35
C ALA A 74 -10.17 -8.02 8.19
N ARG A 75 -10.44 -6.86 7.57
CA ARG A 75 -10.73 -5.62 8.29
C ARG A 75 -11.98 -5.75 9.15
N ASN A 76 -13.03 -6.38 8.65
CA ASN A 76 -14.26 -6.61 9.40
C ASN A 76 -14.03 -7.55 10.59
N ASN A 77 -13.25 -8.61 10.40
CA ASN A 77 -12.93 -9.58 11.46
C ASN A 77 -11.99 -9.02 12.54
N HIS A 78 -11.26 -7.94 12.23
CA HIS A 78 -10.23 -7.33 13.09
C HIS A 78 -10.51 -5.84 13.38
N HIS A 79 -11.78 -5.45 13.43
CA HIS A 79 -12.17 -4.03 13.55
C HIS A 79 -11.89 -3.44 14.94
N THR A 80 -11.71 -4.27 15.97
CA THR A 80 -11.38 -3.85 17.35
C THR A 80 -9.98 -4.24 17.82
N HIS A 81 -9.30 -5.13 17.10
CA HIS A 81 -8.00 -5.65 17.51
C HIS A 81 -7.18 -6.07 16.29
N ILE A 82 -5.86 -6.00 16.40
CA ILE A 82 -4.93 -6.59 15.42
C ILE A 82 -4.08 -7.65 16.12
N THR A 83 -3.82 -8.77 15.45
CA THR A 83 -2.94 -9.82 15.98
C THR A 83 -1.52 -9.53 15.51
N LEU A 84 -0.58 -9.44 16.45
CA LEU A 84 0.83 -9.20 16.18
C LEU A 84 1.67 -10.33 16.79
N PRO A 85 2.77 -10.75 16.14
CA PRO A 85 3.73 -11.65 16.75
C PRO A 85 4.33 -11.04 18.03
N GLN A 86 4.52 -11.85 19.07
CA GLN A 86 5.07 -11.38 20.34
C GLN A 86 6.46 -10.74 20.17
N SER A 87 7.28 -11.28 19.27
CA SER A 87 8.60 -10.73 18.95
C SER A 87 8.52 -9.28 18.45
N LEU A 88 7.54 -8.98 17.59
CA LEU A 88 7.32 -7.64 17.06
C LEU A 88 6.85 -6.67 18.13
N ILE A 89 6.00 -7.12 19.07
CA ILE A 89 5.57 -6.29 20.21
C ILE A 89 6.78 -5.88 21.05
N VAL A 90 7.65 -6.84 21.38
CA VAL A 90 8.87 -6.58 22.16
C VAL A 90 9.78 -5.58 21.45
N GLU A 91 9.95 -5.72 20.14
CA GLU A 91 10.74 -4.81 19.30
C GLU A 91 10.16 -3.38 19.31
N LEU A 92 8.86 -3.23 19.01
CA LEU A 92 8.18 -1.93 18.99
C LEU A 92 8.22 -1.21 20.34
N GLU A 93 8.02 -1.93 21.45
CA GLU A 93 8.19 -1.35 22.77
C GLU A 93 9.65 -0.98 23.08
N GLY A 94 10.61 -1.72 22.50
CA GLY A 94 12.03 -1.36 22.51
C GLY A 94 12.27 0.01 21.88
N PHE A 95 11.72 0.24 20.68
CA PHE A 95 11.79 1.54 20.00
C PHE A 95 11.10 2.64 20.80
N GLY A 96 9.92 2.39 21.37
CA GLY A 96 9.17 3.37 22.16
C GLY A 96 9.86 3.81 23.45
N ARG A 97 10.74 2.97 24.03
CA ARG A 97 11.54 3.28 25.23
C ARG A 97 12.89 3.93 24.91
N GLY A 98 13.12 4.34 23.67
CA GLY A 98 14.37 4.98 23.26
C GLY A 98 15.56 4.02 23.14
N ARG A 99 15.34 2.70 23.14
CA ARG A 99 16.36 1.71 22.73
C ARG A 99 16.40 1.61 21.21
N TRP A 100 16.58 2.75 20.55
CA TRP A 100 16.96 2.80 19.15
C TRP A 100 18.44 2.42 19.07
N VAL A 101 18.72 1.15 18.76
CA VAL A 101 20.06 0.70 18.37
C VAL A 101 20.10 0.72 16.84
N VAL A 102 20.03 1.91 16.26
CA VAL A 102 20.53 2.10 14.89
C VAL A 102 22.00 2.41 15.04
N GLY A 103 22.82 1.75 14.22
CA GLY A 103 24.26 1.96 14.16
C GLY A 103 24.60 3.45 14.21
N ARG A 104 25.61 3.76 15.01
CA ARG A 104 26.25 5.06 15.13
C ARG A 104 26.59 5.60 13.73
N VAL A 105 25.76 6.47 13.19
CA VAL A 105 26.20 7.49 12.22
C VAL A 105 26.53 8.71 13.08
N GLU A 106 27.82 8.83 13.41
CA GLU A 106 28.38 10.08 13.88
C GLU A 106 28.18 11.12 12.76
N CYS A 107 27.47 12.21 13.07
CA CYS A 107 27.59 13.45 12.32
C CYS A 107 28.96 14.08 12.58
#